data_AF-A0A7S2XMR1-F1
#
_entry.id   AF-A0A7S2XMR1-F1
#
_cell.length_a   1.000
_cell.length_b   1.000
_cell.length_c   1.000
_cell.angle_alpha   90.00
_cell.angle_beta   90.00
_cell.angle_gamma   90.00
#
_symmetry.space_group_name_H-M   'P 1'
#
loop_
_entity.id
_entity.type
_entity.pdbx_description
1 polymer ?
#
loop_
_entity_poly.entity_id
_entity_poly.type
_entity_poly.pdbx_seq_one_letter_code
_entity_poly.pdbx_strand_id
1 'polypeptide(L)'
;MTMTKTVSIILACVACTLPSSVAFVPAALATTKTTTRLAAGVEDGINSRRDVLGVAFTAAVAAAAVTVPSAAWARDEYLSEPTDEFKESERQRTEFRKAQIVIKVKMTATFAQLTTVSKTEDEIVADLKELRKQVQEVGGMPLGIKKDDLVKVVRSVKAKGFWPTSCEYAYQGLITEIAYQQSPNKDKDVANPL
;
A
#
# COMPACT_ATOMS: atom_id res chain seq x y z
N MET A 1 30.02 -56.01 -16.33
CA MET A 1 30.09 -54.78 -17.14
C MET A 1 29.91 -53.59 -16.21
N THR A 2 31.03 -52.93 -15.97
CA THR A 2 31.25 -51.74 -15.16
C THR A 2 30.88 -50.48 -15.93
N MET A 3 30.27 -49.48 -15.28
CA MET A 3 30.78 -48.10 -15.29
C MET A 3 29.97 -47.18 -14.36
N THR A 4 30.54 -46.95 -13.18
CA THR A 4 30.36 -45.78 -12.33
C THR A 4 30.86 -44.52 -13.06
N LYS A 5 30.07 -43.44 -13.08
CA LYS A 5 30.55 -42.10 -13.47
C LYS A 5 30.42 -41.14 -12.30
N THR A 6 31.58 -40.93 -11.67
CA THR A 6 31.93 -39.84 -10.76
C THR A 6 31.97 -38.54 -11.56
N VAL A 7 31.29 -37.48 -11.10
CA VAL A 7 31.46 -36.12 -11.64
C VAL A 7 31.87 -35.20 -10.50
N SER A 8 33.15 -34.84 -10.51
CA SER A 8 33.73 -33.74 -9.74
C SER A 8 33.20 -32.41 -10.28
N ILE A 9 32.71 -31.54 -9.40
CA ILE A 9 32.54 -30.12 -9.71
C ILE A 9 33.40 -29.31 -8.76
N ILE A 10 34.27 -28.53 -9.38
CA ILE A 10 35.33 -27.70 -8.83
C ILE A 10 34.69 -26.53 -8.07
N LEU A 11 35.01 -26.44 -6.78
CA LEU A 11 34.66 -25.33 -5.89
C LEU A 11 35.66 -24.18 -6.13
N ALA A 12 35.24 -23.16 -6.87
CA ALA A 12 35.98 -21.92 -7.00
C ALA A 12 35.51 -20.91 -5.94
N CYS A 13 36.28 -20.79 -4.86
CA CYS A 13 36.18 -19.69 -3.89
C CYS A 13 36.64 -18.39 -4.55
N VAL A 14 35.70 -17.50 -4.86
CA VAL A 14 36.00 -16.09 -5.17
C VAL A 14 35.65 -15.26 -3.95
N ALA A 15 36.67 -14.92 -3.18
CA ALA A 15 36.61 -13.90 -2.14
C ALA A 15 36.72 -12.51 -2.79
N CYS A 16 35.72 -11.65 -2.60
CA CYS A 16 35.82 -10.23 -2.93
C CYS A 16 35.03 -9.37 -1.93
N THR A 17 35.81 -8.77 -1.01
CA THR A 17 35.79 -7.35 -0.60
C THR A 17 34.50 -6.71 -0.04
N LEU A 18 34.56 -6.39 1.25
CA LEU A 18 33.84 -5.30 1.95
C LEU A 18 34.18 -3.93 1.31
N PRO A 19 33.32 -2.90 1.48
CA PRO A 19 33.54 -2.00 2.62
C PRO A 19 32.27 -1.57 3.40
N SER A 20 32.47 -1.53 4.71
CA SER A 20 31.61 -0.96 5.74
C SER A 20 31.55 0.57 5.71
N SER A 21 30.51 1.12 6.36
CA SER A 21 30.42 2.45 6.99
C SER A 21 29.73 3.55 6.18
N VAL A 22 28.40 3.69 6.35
CA VAL A 22 27.72 4.98 6.17
C VAL A 22 27.61 5.68 7.51
N ALA A 23 28.17 6.89 7.54
CA ALA A 23 28.31 7.74 8.70
C ALA A 23 26.96 8.26 9.21
N PHE A 24 26.78 8.15 10.52
CA PHE A 24 25.77 8.84 11.30
C PHE A 24 26.22 10.30 11.51
N VAL A 25 25.47 11.27 10.98
CA VAL A 25 25.70 12.69 11.24
C VAL A 25 24.51 13.23 12.04
N PRO A 26 24.67 13.60 13.32
CA PRO A 26 23.68 14.39 14.04
C PRO A 26 23.89 15.87 13.69
N ALA A 27 22.98 16.46 12.92
CA ALA A 27 22.96 17.91 12.73
C ALA A 27 22.22 18.57 13.91
N ALA A 28 22.94 19.50 14.52
CA ALA A 28 22.65 20.16 15.77
C ALA A 28 21.35 20.97 15.78
N LEU A 29 20.72 20.93 16.94
CA LEU A 29 19.74 21.87 17.45
C LEU A 29 20.38 23.26 17.57
N ALA A 30 19.86 24.27 16.86
CA ALA A 30 20.18 25.68 17.11
C ALA A 30 19.00 26.60 16.76
N THR A 31 18.34 27.08 17.82
CA THR A 31 18.02 28.49 18.07
C THR A 31 17.18 29.27 17.05
N THR A 32 15.91 29.41 17.42
CA THR A 32 15.09 30.65 17.42
C THR A 32 15.73 31.92 16.82
N LYS A 33 15.13 32.42 15.72
CA LYS A 33 15.05 33.87 15.45
C LYS A 33 13.68 34.23 14.87
N THR A 34 12.89 34.87 15.73
CA THR A 34 11.73 35.70 15.39
C THR A 34 12.24 36.98 14.72
N THR A 35 11.83 37.24 13.47
CA THR A 35 11.87 38.59 12.90
C THR A 35 10.59 38.83 12.11
N THR A 36 9.75 39.66 12.68
CA THR A 36 8.63 40.38 12.10
C THR A 36 9.13 41.30 10.99
N ARG A 37 8.53 41.26 9.80
CA ARG A 37 8.44 42.46 8.95
C ARG A 37 7.16 42.39 8.10
N LEU A 38 6.30 43.36 8.35
CA LEU A 38 5.08 43.63 7.60
C LEU A 38 5.40 43.96 6.15
N ALA A 39 4.55 43.41 5.27
CA ALA A 39 4.42 43.80 3.88
C ALA A 39 3.52 45.04 3.75
N ALA A 40 3.95 45.97 2.91
CA ALA A 40 3.15 46.98 2.23
C ALA A 40 3.88 47.22 0.91
N GLY A 41 3.33 47.12 -0.29
CA GLY A 41 2.04 46.72 -0.85
C GLY A 41 2.16 46.90 -2.38
N VAL A 42 1.07 46.66 -3.13
CA VAL A 42 0.77 47.27 -4.46
C VAL A 42 1.57 46.63 -5.63
N GLU A 43 1.03 45.87 -6.59
CA GLU A 43 -0.32 45.61 -7.13
C GLU A 43 -0.34 44.23 -7.80
N ASP A 44 -1.48 43.53 -7.79
CA ASP A 44 -1.97 42.86 -9.01
C ASP A 44 -3.43 42.42 -8.88
N GLY A 45 -4.10 42.50 -10.03
CA GLY A 45 -5.56 42.61 -10.19
C GLY A 45 -6.39 41.35 -9.93
N ILE A 46 -7.40 41.52 -9.08
CA ILE A 46 -8.84 41.32 -9.31
C ILE A 46 -9.26 40.17 -10.26
N ASN A 47 -9.72 39.05 -9.67
CA ASN A 47 -10.91 38.22 -10.00
C ASN A 47 -10.77 36.84 -9.31
N SER A 48 -11.06 36.64 -8.02
CA SER A 48 -12.30 36.84 -7.24
C SER A 48 -13.50 36.02 -7.71
N ARG A 49 -13.80 34.93 -6.96
CA ARG A 49 -15.14 34.51 -6.44
C ARG A 49 -15.13 33.03 -5.97
N ARG A 50 -14.38 32.69 -4.90
CA ARG A 50 -14.74 31.59 -3.96
C ARG A 50 -13.86 31.40 -2.72
N ASP A 51 -12.83 32.23 -2.50
CA ASP A 51 -12.03 32.24 -1.26
C ASP A 51 -12.41 33.37 -0.29
N VAL A 52 -13.70 33.51 0.00
CA VAL A 52 -14.17 34.49 1.00
C VAL A 52 -15.09 33.78 1.99
N LEU A 53 -14.47 33.16 2.99
CA LEU A 53 -14.99 32.75 4.32
C LEU A 53 -14.03 31.67 4.87
N GLY A 54 -13.18 31.86 5.87
CA GLY A 54 -13.04 32.95 6.80
C GLY A 54 -11.75 32.73 7.60
N VAL A 55 -10.68 33.39 7.17
CA VAL A 55 -9.47 33.57 7.98
C VAL A 55 -9.48 35.01 8.46
N ALA A 56 -10.35 35.29 9.42
CA ALA A 56 -10.35 36.52 10.19
C ALA A 56 -11.03 36.22 11.52
N PHE A 57 -10.25 35.92 12.56
CA PHE A 57 -10.50 36.31 13.95
C PHE A 57 -9.39 35.72 14.84
N THR A 58 -8.18 36.24 14.70
CA THR A 58 -7.13 36.06 15.72
C THR A 58 -6.62 37.45 16.12
N ALA A 59 -7.37 38.12 16.98
CA ALA A 59 -6.87 39.23 17.80
C ALA A 59 -7.78 39.46 19.02
N ALA A 60 -7.24 39.08 20.17
CA ALA A 60 -7.32 39.77 21.46
C ALA A 60 -8.69 40.22 22.01
N VAL A 61 -9.25 39.40 22.93
CA VAL A 61 -9.97 39.87 24.13
C VAL A 61 -9.60 38.85 25.22
N ALA A 62 -8.65 39.19 26.08
CA ALA A 62 -8.89 39.67 27.44
C ALA A 62 -9.50 38.61 28.36
N ALA A 63 -8.95 38.55 29.57
CA ALA A 63 -9.41 37.77 30.70
C ALA A 63 -10.94 37.73 30.80
N ALA A 64 -11.52 36.62 30.36
CA ALA A 64 -12.79 36.14 30.85
C ALA A 64 -12.49 34.75 31.38
N ALA A 65 -12.44 34.64 32.70
CA ALA A 65 -12.60 33.39 33.39
C ALA A 65 -13.94 32.79 32.93
N VAL A 66 -13.90 31.98 31.87
CA VAL A 66 -15.00 31.08 31.54
C VAL A 66 -14.95 30.03 32.62
N THR A 67 -15.67 30.33 33.69
CA THR A 67 -16.16 29.34 34.64
C THR A 67 -16.87 28.28 33.82
N VAL A 68 -16.15 27.20 33.49
CA VAL A 68 -16.79 25.98 33.03
C VAL A 68 -17.72 25.59 34.17
N PRO A 69 -19.06 25.62 34.00
CA PRO A 69 -19.89 24.98 35.00
C PRO A 69 -19.46 23.52 35.00
N SER A 70 -18.91 23.10 36.14
CA SER A 70 -18.68 21.71 36.44
C SER A 70 -20.04 21.02 36.36
N ALA A 71 -20.39 20.53 35.17
CA ALA A 71 -21.47 19.59 34.96
C ALA A 71 -20.94 18.21 35.36
N ALA A 72 -20.60 18.10 36.65
CA ALA A 72 -20.53 16.83 37.35
C ALA A 72 -21.98 16.36 37.58
N TRP A 73 -22.69 16.05 36.50
CA TRP A 73 -23.76 15.08 36.55
C TRP A 73 -23.16 13.76 36.08
N ALA A 74 -22.36 13.19 36.98
CA ALA A 74 -22.17 11.76 37.03
C ALA A 74 -23.55 11.13 37.28
N ARG A 75 -24.30 10.93 36.21
CA ARG A 75 -25.25 9.83 36.21
C ARG A 75 -24.38 8.59 36.12
N ASP A 76 -24.35 7.80 37.19
CA ASP A 76 -23.96 6.38 37.17
C ASP A 76 -24.98 5.59 36.33
N GLU A 77 -25.23 6.06 35.12
CA GLU A 77 -25.87 5.28 34.08
C GLU A 77 -24.73 4.44 33.53
N TYR A 78 -24.54 3.30 34.20
CA TYR A 78 -23.66 2.21 33.81
C TYR A 78 -23.47 2.24 32.31
N LEU A 79 -22.21 2.31 31.87
CA LEU A 79 -21.83 1.88 30.53
C LEU A 79 -22.54 0.55 30.29
N SER A 80 -23.67 0.63 29.60
CA SER A 80 -24.52 -0.50 29.26
C SER A 80 -23.61 -1.54 28.66
N GLU A 81 -23.77 -2.79 29.07
CA GLU A 81 -23.10 -3.91 28.41
C GLU A 81 -23.19 -3.68 26.89
N PRO A 82 -22.07 -3.75 26.15
CA PRO A 82 -22.09 -3.44 24.73
C PRO A 82 -23.25 -4.19 24.10
N THR A 83 -24.20 -3.46 23.51
CA THR A 83 -25.40 -4.04 22.91
C THR A 83 -24.97 -5.23 22.07
N ASP A 84 -25.70 -6.34 22.09
CA ASP A 84 -25.23 -7.55 21.41
C ASP A 84 -24.97 -7.31 19.90
N GLU A 85 -25.66 -6.34 19.31
CA GLU A 85 -25.42 -5.78 17.98
C GLU A 85 -24.01 -5.19 17.80
N PHE A 86 -23.49 -4.47 18.80
CA PHE A 86 -22.14 -3.92 18.78
C PHE A 86 -21.09 -5.04 18.86
N LYS A 87 -21.28 -6.04 19.73
CA LYS A 87 -20.37 -7.19 19.83
C LYS A 87 -20.32 -7.98 18.52
N GLU A 88 -21.47 -8.17 17.88
CA GLU A 88 -21.56 -8.82 16.58
C GLU A 88 -20.85 -8.00 15.49
N SER A 89 -21.04 -6.67 15.47
CA SER A 89 -20.36 -5.80 14.51
C SER A 89 -18.83 -5.78 14.69
N GLU A 90 -18.34 -5.82 15.92
CA GLU A 90 -16.91 -5.90 16.22
C GLU A 90 -16.35 -7.27 15.82
N ARG A 91 -17.11 -8.36 16.05
CA ARG A 91 -16.73 -9.69 15.57
C ARG A 91 -16.59 -9.70 14.05
N GLN A 92 -17.58 -9.20 13.32
CA GLN A 92 -17.54 -9.11 11.85
C GLN A 92 -16.33 -8.28 11.35
N ARG A 93 -16.02 -7.16 11.99
CA ARG A 93 -14.83 -6.36 11.64
C ARG A 93 -13.53 -7.14 11.85
N THR A 94 -13.41 -7.87 12.96
CA THR A 94 -12.21 -8.67 13.23
C THR A 94 -12.09 -9.86 12.28
N GLU A 95 -13.19 -10.53 11.95
CA GLU A 95 -13.24 -11.63 10.98
C GLU A 95 -12.87 -11.14 9.58
N PHE A 96 -13.41 -9.99 9.15
CA PHE A 96 -13.04 -9.37 7.89
C PHE A 96 -11.56 -9.02 7.84
N ARG A 97 -11.00 -8.40 8.89
CA ARG A 97 -9.56 -8.10 8.97
C ARG A 97 -8.71 -9.37 8.89
N LYS A 98 -9.11 -10.44 9.59
CA LYS A 98 -8.40 -11.73 9.54
C LYS A 98 -8.44 -12.32 8.13
N ALA A 99 -9.60 -12.32 7.47
CA ALA A 99 -9.74 -12.79 6.09
C ALA A 99 -8.83 -12.01 5.13
N GLN A 100 -8.81 -10.67 5.24
CA GLN A 100 -7.94 -9.80 4.44
C GLN A 100 -6.45 -10.09 4.66
N ILE A 101 -6.03 -10.36 5.90
CA ILE A 101 -4.63 -10.73 6.20
C ILE A 101 -4.27 -12.05 5.53
N VAL A 102 -5.14 -13.07 5.61
CA VAL A 102 -4.89 -14.37 4.98
C VAL A 102 -4.73 -14.22 3.47
N ILE A 103 -5.60 -13.45 2.82
CA ILE A 103 -5.51 -13.14 1.39
C ILE A 103 -4.18 -12.45 1.07
N LYS A 104 -3.82 -11.43 1.85
CA LYS A 104 -2.58 -10.67 1.66
C LYS A 104 -1.35 -11.56 1.77
N VAL A 105 -1.32 -12.46 2.76
CA VAL A 105 -0.21 -13.39 2.97
C VAL A 105 -0.07 -14.36 1.80
N LYS A 106 -1.18 -14.95 1.33
CA LYS A 106 -1.16 -15.84 0.16
C LYS A 106 -0.61 -15.15 -1.08
N MET A 107 -1.12 -13.95 -1.38
CA MET A 107 -0.69 -13.20 -2.56
C MET A 107 0.77 -12.73 -2.46
N THR A 108 1.23 -12.35 -1.25
CA THR A 108 2.63 -12.00 -1.00
C THR A 108 3.55 -13.21 -1.14
N ALA A 109 3.09 -14.42 -0.75
CA ALA A 109 3.83 -15.65 -0.96
C ALA A 109 4.02 -15.95 -2.44
N THR A 110 2.98 -15.80 -3.26
CA THR A 110 3.09 -15.96 -4.73
C THR A 110 4.05 -14.93 -5.34
N PHE A 111 4.06 -13.67 -4.86
CA PHE A 111 5.06 -12.68 -5.30
C PHE A 111 6.50 -13.05 -4.92
N ALA A 112 6.69 -13.55 -3.69
CA ALA A 112 8.00 -14.02 -3.25
C ALA A 112 8.47 -15.19 -4.12
N GLN A 113 7.58 -16.13 -4.44
CA GLN A 113 7.86 -17.25 -5.32
C GLN A 113 8.30 -16.79 -6.71
N LEU A 114 7.53 -15.90 -7.34
CA LEU A 114 7.84 -15.32 -8.65
C LEU A 114 9.22 -14.63 -8.70
N THR A 115 9.66 -14.04 -7.60
CA THR A 115 10.94 -13.31 -7.54
C THR A 115 12.14 -14.18 -7.18
N THR A 116 11.94 -15.28 -6.44
CA THR A 116 13.02 -16.07 -5.83
C THR A 116 13.17 -17.48 -6.40
N VAL A 117 12.08 -18.17 -6.72
CA VAL A 117 12.08 -19.60 -7.08
C VAL A 117 11.94 -19.81 -8.59
N SER A 118 11.06 -19.04 -9.23
CA SER A 118 10.61 -19.28 -10.59
C SER A 118 11.70 -18.92 -11.60
N LYS A 119 12.33 -19.94 -12.18
CA LYS A 119 13.42 -19.80 -13.16
C LYS A 119 13.05 -20.33 -14.53
N THR A 120 12.03 -21.19 -14.59
CA THR A 120 11.53 -21.73 -15.85
C THR A 120 10.33 -20.94 -16.38
N GLU A 121 10.10 -21.02 -17.69
CA GLU A 121 9.00 -20.30 -18.36
C GLU A 121 7.64 -20.74 -17.81
N ASP A 122 7.44 -22.04 -17.67
CA ASP A 122 6.18 -22.62 -17.22
C ASP A 122 5.85 -22.23 -15.78
N GLU A 123 6.84 -22.16 -14.88
CA GLU A 123 6.68 -21.71 -13.50
C GLU A 123 6.23 -20.24 -13.43
N ILE A 124 6.87 -19.36 -14.20
CA ILE A 124 6.51 -17.93 -14.24
C ILE A 124 5.08 -17.76 -14.76
N VAL A 125 4.70 -18.49 -15.81
CA VAL A 125 3.35 -18.45 -16.36
C VAL A 125 2.33 -19.01 -15.35
N ALA A 126 2.65 -20.09 -14.65
CA ALA A 126 1.79 -20.67 -13.62
C ALA A 126 1.58 -19.70 -12.46
N ASP A 127 2.63 -19.06 -11.95
CA ASP A 127 2.55 -18.09 -10.87
C ASP A 127 1.74 -16.85 -11.27
N LEU A 128 1.91 -16.34 -12.49
CA LEU A 128 1.13 -15.20 -13.01
C LEU A 128 -0.36 -15.56 -13.15
N LYS A 129 -0.67 -16.80 -13.56
CA LYS A 129 -2.06 -17.29 -13.64
C LYS A 129 -2.66 -17.49 -12.25
N GLU A 130 -1.90 -17.99 -11.29
CA GLU A 130 -2.33 -18.15 -9.90
C GLU A 130 -2.59 -16.77 -9.26
N LEU A 131 -1.71 -15.79 -9.49
CA LEU A 131 -1.96 -14.40 -9.08
C LEU A 131 -3.25 -13.85 -9.69
N ARG A 132 -3.51 -14.13 -10.98
CA ARG A 132 -4.76 -13.71 -11.63
C ARG A 132 -5.98 -14.34 -10.97
N LYS A 133 -5.91 -15.64 -10.68
CA LYS A 133 -6.99 -16.37 -9.99
C LYS A 133 -7.26 -15.79 -8.60
N GLN A 134 -6.21 -15.48 -7.84
CA GLN A 134 -6.34 -14.83 -6.52
C GLN A 134 -6.99 -13.44 -6.63
N VAL A 135 -6.67 -12.65 -7.66
CA VAL A 135 -7.34 -11.37 -7.92
C VAL A 135 -8.82 -11.55 -8.28
N GLN A 136 -9.18 -12.59 -9.04
CA GLN A 136 -10.57 -12.91 -9.37
C GLN A 136 -11.37 -13.34 -8.14
N GLU A 137 -10.81 -14.23 -7.30
CA GLU A 137 -11.46 -14.72 -6.07
C GLU A 137 -11.76 -13.59 -5.08
N VAL A 138 -10.86 -12.61 -4.98
CA VAL A 138 -11.00 -11.46 -4.08
C VAL A 138 -11.86 -10.35 -4.68
N GLY A 139 -12.02 -10.32 -6.01
CA GLY A 139 -12.68 -9.23 -6.74
C GLY A 139 -11.82 -7.98 -6.89
N GLY A 140 -10.49 -8.11 -6.83
CA GLY A 140 -9.56 -7.00 -6.99
C GLY A 140 -8.24 -7.17 -6.22
N MET A 141 -7.53 -6.05 -6.07
CA MET A 141 -6.29 -6.00 -5.28
C MET A 141 -6.62 -5.95 -3.78
N PRO A 142 -5.90 -6.69 -2.92
CA PRO A 142 -6.11 -6.65 -1.48
C PRO A 142 -5.75 -5.26 -0.91
N LEU A 143 -6.40 -4.91 0.20
CA LEU A 143 -6.24 -3.59 0.81
C LEU A 143 -4.76 -3.32 1.16
N GLY A 144 -4.23 -2.21 0.65
CA GLY A 144 -2.85 -1.78 0.92
C GLY A 144 -1.78 -2.32 -0.02
N ILE A 145 -2.13 -3.14 -1.03
CA ILE A 145 -1.20 -3.46 -2.14
C ILE A 145 -1.64 -2.68 -3.38
N LYS A 146 -0.76 -1.81 -3.89
CA LYS A 146 -1.02 -1.04 -5.11
C LYS A 146 -0.69 -1.86 -6.34
N LYS A 147 -1.44 -1.64 -7.43
CA LYS A 147 -1.14 -2.22 -8.75
C LYS A 147 0.28 -1.88 -9.21
N ASP A 148 0.74 -0.66 -8.95
CA ASP A 148 2.08 -0.21 -9.36
C ASP A 148 3.21 -1.03 -8.71
N ASP A 149 3.02 -1.47 -7.46
CA ASP A 149 4.03 -2.27 -6.77
C ASP A 149 4.13 -3.67 -7.37
N LEU A 150 2.99 -4.26 -7.76
CA LEU A 150 2.95 -5.49 -8.55
C LEU A 150 3.71 -5.32 -9.88
N VAL A 151 3.43 -4.24 -10.61
CA VAL A 151 4.09 -3.96 -11.90
C VAL A 151 5.60 -3.79 -11.71
N LYS A 152 6.06 -3.12 -10.65
CA LYS A 152 7.49 -2.98 -10.34
C LYS A 152 8.15 -4.34 -10.06
N VAL A 153 7.48 -5.22 -9.32
CA VAL A 153 7.98 -6.57 -9.05
C VAL A 153 8.09 -7.38 -10.35
N VAL A 154 7.08 -7.35 -11.21
CA VAL A 154 7.14 -8.05 -12.50
C VAL A 154 8.22 -7.45 -13.41
N ARG A 155 8.38 -6.12 -13.43
CA ARG A 155 9.44 -5.46 -14.20
C ARG A 155 10.83 -5.84 -13.70
N SER A 156 11.03 -6.02 -12.40
CA SER A 156 12.31 -6.47 -11.86
C SER A 156 12.62 -7.91 -12.26
N VAL A 157 11.61 -8.79 -12.35
CA VAL A 157 11.75 -10.14 -12.90
C VAL A 157 12.08 -10.08 -14.39
N LYS A 158 11.38 -9.26 -15.16
CA LYS A 158 11.63 -9.04 -16.60
C LYS A 158 13.05 -8.51 -16.87
N ALA A 159 13.56 -7.62 -16.01
CA ALA A 159 14.91 -7.08 -16.12
C ALA A 159 16.01 -8.14 -15.95
N LYS A 160 15.72 -9.30 -15.34
CA LYS A 160 16.68 -10.42 -15.23
C LYS A 160 16.96 -11.13 -16.57
N GLY A 161 16.23 -10.77 -17.63
CA GLY A 161 16.53 -11.16 -19.01
C GLY A 161 15.77 -12.40 -19.53
N PHE A 162 15.16 -13.20 -18.67
CA PHE A 162 14.35 -14.35 -19.07
C PHE A 162 12.85 -13.97 -19.10
N TRP A 163 12.36 -13.59 -20.28
CA TRP A 163 10.96 -13.15 -20.46
C TRP A 163 10.39 -13.50 -21.85
N PRO A 164 9.94 -14.76 -22.06
CA PRO A 164 9.32 -15.19 -23.31
C PRO A 164 7.91 -14.59 -23.50
N THR A 165 7.38 -14.70 -24.72
CA THR A 165 6.08 -14.12 -25.10
C THR A 165 4.91 -14.71 -24.32
N SER A 166 4.99 -15.99 -23.93
CA SER A 166 4.01 -16.68 -23.08
C SER A 166 3.83 -15.98 -21.71
N CYS A 167 4.93 -15.59 -21.06
CA CYS A 167 4.93 -14.81 -19.82
C CYS A 167 4.29 -13.44 -20.02
N GLU A 168 4.56 -12.78 -21.16
CA GLU A 168 3.94 -11.50 -21.49
C GLU A 168 2.42 -11.62 -21.63
N TYR A 169 1.90 -12.66 -22.30
CA TYR A 169 0.45 -12.88 -22.38
C TYR A 169 -0.19 -13.12 -21.01
N ALA A 170 0.45 -13.93 -20.16
CA ALA A 170 -0.04 -14.18 -18.80
C ALA A 170 -0.06 -12.88 -17.97
N TYR A 171 0.99 -12.07 -18.08
CA TYR A 171 1.08 -10.78 -17.42
C TYR A 171 0.03 -9.77 -17.91
N GLN A 172 -0.16 -9.63 -19.22
CA GLN A 172 -1.20 -8.75 -19.77
C GLN A 172 -2.60 -9.19 -19.32
N GLY A 173 -2.83 -10.51 -19.25
CA GLY A 173 -4.05 -11.09 -18.70
C GLY A 173 -4.29 -10.68 -17.24
N LEU A 174 -3.26 -10.76 -16.40
CA LEU A 174 -3.31 -10.30 -15.00
C LEU A 174 -3.62 -8.80 -14.90
N ILE A 175 -2.95 -7.95 -15.69
CA ILE A 175 -3.15 -6.50 -15.66
C ILE A 175 -4.56 -6.11 -16.13
N THR A 176 -5.06 -6.78 -17.16
CA THR A 176 -6.41 -6.57 -17.70
C THR A 176 -7.45 -6.99 -16.67
N GLU A 177 -7.24 -8.13 -16.00
CA GLU A 177 -8.11 -8.59 -14.92
C GLU A 177 -8.15 -7.59 -13.77
N ILE A 178 -6.99 -7.09 -13.31
CA ILE A 178 -6.96 -6.07 -12.24
C ILE A 178 -7.71 -4.81 -12.69
N ALA A 179 -7.52 -4.37 -13.93
CA ALA A 179 -8.21 -3.20 -14.46
C ALA A 179 -9.73 -3.43 -14.54
N TYR A 180 -10.17 -4.61 -14.98
CA TYR A 180 -11.57 -5.01 -14.99
C TYR A 180 -12.13 -5.00 -13.56
N GLN A 181 -11.41 -5.61 -12.61
CA GLN A 181 -11.83 -5.69 -11.21
C GLN A 181 -11.84 -4.33 -10.49
N GLN A 182 -11.09 -3.33 -10.98
CA GLN A 182 -11.09 -1.97 -10.44
C GLN A 182 -11.98 -1.00 -11.22
N SER A 183 -12.53 -1.42 -12.36
CA SER A 183 -13.40 -0.59 -13.19
C SER A 183 -14.72 -0.31 -12.47
N PRO A 184 -15.17 0.95 -12.41
CA PRO A 184 -16.48 1.30 -11.85
C PRO A 184 -17.68 0.77 -12.68
N ASN A 185 -17.46 0.27 -13.90
CA ASN A 185 -18.51 -0.07 -14.87
C ASN A 185 -18.68 -1.58 -15.14
N LYS A 186 -18.27 -2.47 -14.22
CA LYS A 186 -18.29 -3.93 -14.46
C LYS A 186 -19.63 -4.47 -14.96
N ASP A 187 -20.73 -3.93 -14.45
CA ASP A 187 -22.09 -4.43 -14.74
C ASP A 187 -22.53 -4.16 -16.19
N LYS A 188 -21.95 -3.14 -16.84
CA LYS A 188 -22.32 -2.75 -18.21
C LYS A 188 -21.70 -3.69 -19.25
N ASP A 189 -20.53 -4.24 -18.95
CA ASP A 189 -19.82 -5.15 -19.87
C ASP A 189 -20.44 -6.56 -19.90
N VAL A 190 -21.14 -6.96 -18.84
CA VAL A 190 -21.84 -8.27 -18.78
C VAL A 190 -23.17 -8.24 -19.54
N ALA A 191 -23.79 -7.06 -19.69
CA ALA A 191 -25.11 -6.90 -20.29
C ALA A 191 -25.13 -6.83 -21.82
N ASN A 192 -23.97 -6.92 -22.49
CA ASN A 192 -23.89 -6.94 -23.94
C ASN A 192 -23.48 -8.33 -24.45
N PRO A 193 -24.41 -9.31 -24.52
CA PRO A 193 -24.15 -10.55 -25.22
C PRO A 193 -24.05 -10.23 -26.72
N LEU A 194 -22.84 -10.40 -27.28
CA LEU A 194 -22.62 -10.45 -28.73
C LEU A 194 -23.38 -11.62 -29.36
#